data_AF-A0A7S1AD10-F1
#
_entry.id   AF-A0A7S1AD10-F1
#
_cell.length_a   1.000
_cell.length_b   1.000
_cell.length_c   1.000
_cell.angle_alpha   90.00
_cell.angle_beta   90.00
_cell.angle_gamma   90.00
#
_symmetry.space_group_name_H-M   'P 1'
#
loop_
_entity.id
_entity.type
_entity.pdbx_description
1 polymer ?
#
loop_
_entity_poly.entity_id
_entity_poly.type
_entity_poly.pdbx_seq_one_letter_code
_entity_poly.pdbx_strand_id
1 'polypeptide(L)'
;DGDVHYATGGGLIFFEAHTLNVVGSASWAAEGTVGPPGDHVPFGGGAGGQVVIFASQLNVEEKLHISVNGGNVSCAVSEDGGALVGGGGAGGTITMGWRGNSTPMGLGIQLRGGARPVGQCHQLSDPVSVTYAQGQDGSSLSAISCPLGRGGPFCVRCPQGMWSHGVTGEQCNVCENKPEFAYYTHEGVSSQWCPYECNDGLPERSKNVDCLGIFGFAFALLQTPSAALTVLSYFLFVALISVRGSWKDRLRKFLSIRDPFESFIPRASSFRFEKDKLPFHVCRVFLYG
;
A
#
# COMPACT_ATOMS: atom_id res chain seq x y z
N ASP A 1 13.10 43.36 -39.29
CA ASP A 1 14.03 42.56 -38.48
C ASP A 1 13.27 42.01 -37.29
N GLY A 2 12.89 40.73 -37.37
CA GLY A 2 12.10 40.05 -36.36
C GLY A 2 12.97 39.03 -35.64
N ASP A 3 13.46 39.38 -34.47
CA ASP A 3 14.12 38.43 -33.58
C ASP A 3 13.04 37.50 -33.01
N VAL A 4 12.97 36.28 -33.56
CA VAL A 4 12.11 35.25 -32.99
C VAL A 4 12.86 34.59 -31.85
N HIS A 5 12.51 34.99 -30.62
CA HIS A 5 13.06 34.34 -29.44
C HIS A 5 12.24 33.09 -29.09
N TYR A 6 12.88 31.93 -29.12
CA TYR A 6 12.29 30.67 -28.70
C TYR A 6 12.84 30.26 -27.34
N ALA A 7 11.97 29.82 -26.43
CA ALA A 7 12.43 29.08 -25.26
C ALA A 7 12.94 27.70 -25.71
N THR A 8 14.13 27.32 -25.24
CA THR A 8 14.72 26.02 -25.55
C THR A 8 14.35 25.01 -24.47
N GLY A 9 13.92 23.83 -24.89
CA GLY A 9 13.78 22.69 -23.98
C GLY A 9 15.13 22.24 -23.44
N GLY A 10 15.11 21.47 -22.34
CA GLY A 10 16.30 20.86 -21.77
C GLY A 10 16.89 19.79 -22.69
N GLY A 11 18.21 19.59 -22.57
CA GLY A 11 18.96 18.59 -23.33
C GLY A 11 18.80 17.15 -22.81
N LEU A 12 19.55 16.23 -23.40
CA LEU A 12 19.68 14.85 -22.94
C LEU A 12 21.03 14.67 -22.23
N ILE A 13 21.00 14.14 -21.01
CA ILE A 13 22.17 13.65 -20.30
C ILE A 13 22.06 12.12 -20.24
N PHE A 14 23.05 11.42 -20.77
CA PHE A 14 23.08 9.96 -20.83
C PHE A 14 24.34 9.42 -20.14
N PHE A 15 24.14 8.52 -19.18
CA PHE A 15 25.20 7.79 -18.51
C PHE A 15 24.98 6.29 -18.66
N GLU A 16 26.02 5.58 -19.08
CA GLU A 16 26.05 4.11 -19.09
C GLU A 16 27.37 3.64 -18.50
N ALA A 17 27.32 2.96 -17.36
CA ALA A 17 28.48 2.41 -16.69
C ALA A 17 28.07 1.26 -15.79
N HIS A 18 28.94 0.28 -15.54
CA HIS A 18 28.63 -0.74 -14.53
C HIS A 18 28.53 -0.13 -13.12
N THR A 19 29.51 0.70 -12.77
CA THR A 19 29.61 1.45 -11.52
C THR A 19 29.84 2.92 -11.84
N LEU A 20 29.01 3.80 -11.28
CA LEU A 20 29.12 5.25 -11.39
C LEU A 20 29.53 5.82 -10.03
N ASN A 21 30.75 6.33 -9.94
CA ASN A 21 31.27 6.92 -8.70
C ASN A 21 31.21 8.46 -8.82
N VAL A 22 30.53 9.09 -7.88
CA VAL A 22 30.46 10.54 -7.74
C VAL A 22 31.23 10.93 -6.49
N VAL A 23 32.43 11.47 -6.71
CA VAL A 23 33.34 11.95 -5.66
C VAL A 23 32.94 13.38 -5.31
N GLY A 24 32.76 13.65 -4.02
CA GLY A 24 32.27 14.93 -3.52
C GLY A 24 30.81 15.25 -3.92
N SER A 25 30.50 16.55 -4.00
CA SER A 25 29.18 17.07 -4.35
C SER A 25 29.06 17.36 -5.86
N ALA A 26 28.02 16.82 -6.51
CA ALA A 26 27.77 17.02 -7.94
C ALA A 26 26.31 17.40 -8.23
N SER A 27 26.09 18.10 -9.35
CA SER A 27 24.76 18.47 -9.85
C SER A 27 24.67 18.19 -11.35
N TRP A 28 23.67 17.42 -11.77
CA TRP A 28 23.35 17.15 -13.17
C TRP A 28 21.99 17.75 -13.50
N ALA A 29 21.96 18.73 -14.40
CA ALA A 29 20.78 19.52 -14.67
C ALA A 29 20.48 19.55 -16.17
N ALA A 30 19.28 19.13 -16.55
CA ALA A 30 18.75 19.30 -17.91
C ALA A 30 17.50 20.17 -17.84
N GLU A 31 17.72 21.48 -17.65
CA GLU A 31 16.66 22.46 -17.38
C GLU A 31 16.11 23.06 -18.68
N GLY A 32 14.81 23.35 -18.68
CA GLY A 32 14.20 24.20 -19.68
C GLY A 32 14.50 25.67 -19.41
N THR A 33 14.69 26.47 -20.46
CA THR A 33 14.93 27.91 -20.30
C THR A 33 13.63 28.65 -19.95
N VAL A 34 13.73 29.70 -19.15
CA VAL A 34 12.60 30.63 -18.95
C VAL A 34 12.23 31.26 -20.30
N GLY A 35 10.94 31.42 -20.54
CA GLY A 35 10.46 32.14 -21.72
C GLY A 35 10.97 33.58 -21.70
N PRO A 36 11.56 34.09 -22.79
CA PRO A 36 12.04 35.47 -22.85
C PRO A 36 10.87 36.43 -22.54
N PRO A 37 11.14 37.54 -21.84
CA PRO A 37 10.14 38.59 -21.70
C PRO A 37 9.90 39.17 -23.10
N GLY A 38 8.68 39.05 -23.60
CA GLY A 38 8.27 39.72 -24.84
C GLY A 38 7.56 41.03 -24.49
N ASP A 39 7.86 42.09 -25.23
CA ASP A 39 7.27 43.43 -25.00
C ASP A 39 5.73 43.42 -25.14
N HIS A 40 5.16 42.49 -25.92
CA HIS A 40 3.71 42.37 -26.13
C HIS A 40 3.16 40.93 -26.21
N VAL A 41 4.02 39.91 -26.16
CA VAL A 41 3.60 38.50 -26.19
C VAL A 41 4.52 37.72 -25.26
N PRO A 42 4.05 37.21 -24.11
CA PRO A 42 4.88 36.40 -23.24
C PRO A 42 5.09 35.04 -23.88
N PHE A 43 6.34 34.60 -23.92
CA PHE A 43 6.68 33.28 -24.42
C PHE A 43 6.58 32.25 -23.29
N GLY A 44 6.15 31.05 -23.63
CA GLY A 44 6.14 29.94 -22.69
C GLY A 44 7.57 29.51 -22.31
N GLY A 45 7.74 28.97 -21.11
CA GLY A 45 8.99 28.33 -20.68
C GLY A 45 9.27 27.05 -21.47
N GLY A 46 10.55 26.75 -21.69
CA GLY A 46 10.99 25.51 -22.31
C GLY A 46 10.73 24.31 -21.40
N ALA A 47 10.41 23.15 -21.97
CA ALA A 47 10.25 21.92 -21.18
C ALA A 47 11.59 21.48 -20.55
N GLY A 48 11.56 20.76 -19.43
CA GLY A 48 12.72 20.09 -18.88
C GLY A 48 13.24 19.00 -19.82
N GLY A 49 14.52 18.67 -19.67
CA GLY A 49 15.23 17.70 -20.49
C GLY A 49 15.09 16.26 -19.98
N GLN A 50 16.01 15.40 -20.39
CA GLN A 50 16.01 14.00 -19.99
C GLN A 50 17.34 13.61 -19.38
N VAL A 51 17.31 12.90 -18.26
CA VAL A 51 18.50 12.27 -17.66
C VAL A 51 18.30 10.78 -17.66
N VAL A 52 19.16 10.04 -18.35
CA VAL A 52 19.08 8.59 -18.48
C VAL A 52 20.34 7.96 -17.90
N ILE A 53 20.18 7.09 -16.91
CA ILE A 53 21.30 6.45 -16.21
C ILE A 53 21.13 4.93 -16.24
N PHE A 54 22.04 4.23 -16.91
CA PHE A 54 22.17 2.78 -16.84
C PHE A 54 23.36 2.42 -15.96
N ALA A 55 23.07 1.93 -14.75
CA ALA A 55 24.10 1.50 -13.81
C ALA A 55 23.65 0.35 -12.90
N SER A 56 24.62 -0.46 -12.45
CA SER A 56 24.41 -1.50 -11.44
C SER A 56 24.75 -0.99 -10.03
N GLN A 57 25.66 -0.01 -9.95
CA GLN A 57 26.07 0.65 -8.72
C GLN A 57 26.23 2.16 -8.96
N LEU A 58 25.75 2.96 -8.02
CA LEU A 58 25.90 4.42 -7.98
C LEU A 58 26.38 4.77 -6.57
N ASN A 59 27.66 5.09 -6.47
CA ASN A 59 28.29 5.45 -5.21
C ASN A 59 28.41 6.96 -5.18
N VAL A 60 27.69 7.59 -4.26
CA VAL A 60 27.74 9.04 -4.02
C VAL A 60 28.40 9.25 -2.68
N GLU A 61 29.54 9.95 -2.66
CA GLU A 61 30.31 10.17 -1.44
C GLU A 61 29.65 11.21 -0.53
N GLU A 62 29.25 12.36 -1.10
CA GLU A 62 28.58 13.43 -0.35
C GLU A 62 27.13 13.61 -0.82
N LYS A 63 26.96 14.16 -2.03
CA LYS A 63 25.64 14.52 -2.55
C LYS A 63 25.64 14.57 -4.08
N LEU A 64 24.65 13.94 -4.68
CA LEU A 64 24.35 14.06 -6.10
C LEU A 64 22.96 14.65 -6.22
N HIS A 65 22.83 15.81 -6.89
CA HIS A 65 21.54 16.41 -7.20
C HIS A 65 21.25 16.26 -8.70
N ILE A 66 20.13 15.65 -9.06
CA ILE A 66 19.69 15.55 -10.45
C ILE A 66 18.43 16.38 -10.62
N SER A 67 18.41 17.29 -11.59
CA SER A 67 17.28 18.16 -11.86
C SER A 67 16.93 18.22 -13.34
N VAL A 68 15.62 18.19 -13.60
CA VAL A 68 15.05 18.28 -14.95
C VAL A 68 13.84 19.20 -14.91
N ASN A 69 14.01 20.45 -14.46
CA ASN A 69 12.86 21.34 -14.32
C ASN A 69 12.49 22.00 -15.65
N GLY A 70 11.20 22.30 -15.79
CA GLY A 70 10.71 23.18 -16.84
C GLY A 70 11.05 24.65 -16.57
N GLY A 71 11.13 25.43 -17.63
CA GLY A 71 11.31 26.88 -17.57
C GLY A 71 10.11 27.55 -16.92
N ASN A 72 10.36 28.53 -16.05
CA ASN A 72 9.32 29.23 -15.31
C ASN A 72 8.33 29.99 -16.21
N VAL A 73 7.16 30.28 -15.63
CA VAL A 73 6.13 31.18 -16.19
C VAL A 73 6.75 32.55 -16.45
N SER A 74 6.45 33.15 -17.60
CA SER A 74 6.83 34.53 -17.93
C SER A 74 5.60 35.43 -17.90
N CYS A 75 5.72 36.63 -17.33
CA CYS A 75 4.63 37.59 -17.23
C CYS A 75 5.06 38.93 -17.84
N ALA A 76 4.19 39.52 -18.64
CA ALA A 76 4.37 40.84 -19.25
C ALA A 76 3.12 41.70 -19.00
N VAL A 77 3.27 43.02 -19.08
CA VAL A 77 2.15 43.97 -19.01
C VAL A 77 2.02 44.60 -20.40
N SER A 78 0.86 44.44 -21.01
CA SER A 78 0.49 45.08 -22.28
C SER A 78 0.43 46.60 -22.13
N GLU A 79 0.52 47.34 -23.23
CA GLU A 79 0.40 48.81 -23.26
C GLU A 79 -0.92 49.31 -22.64
N ASP A 80 -2.00 48.51 -22.78
CA ASP A 80 -3.31 48.79 -22.19
C ASP A 80 -3.37 48.50 -20.67
N GLY A 81 -2.26 48.13 -20.04
CA GLY A 81 -2.20 47.71 -18.63
C GLY A 81 -2.72 46.30 -18.37
N GLY A 82 -3.15 45.58 -19.41
CA GLY A 82 -3.57 44.18 -19.32
C GLY A 82 -2.38 43.27 -19.07
N ALA A 83 -2.47 42.35 -18.11
CA ALA A 83 -1.39 41.43 -17.85
C ALA A 83 -1.47 40.20 -18.77
N LEU A 84 -0.32 39.85 -19.37
CA LEU A 84 -0.14 38.73 -20.28
C LEU A 84 0.69 37.66 -19.56
N VAL A 85 0.29 36.40 -19.70
CA VAL A 85 0.98 35.25 -19.07
C VAL A 85 1.41 34.24 -20.13
N GLY A 86 2.69 33.91 -20.12
CA GLY A 86 3.27 32.79 -20.86
C GLY A 86 3.36 31.57 -19.95
N GLY A 87 2.87 30.42 -20.40
CA GLY A 87 2.87 29.18 -19.61
C GLY A 87 4.29 28.72 -19.23
N GLY A 88 4.46 28.12 -18.07
CA GLY A 88 5.67 27.42 -17.69
C GLY A 88 5.84 26.13 -18.50
N GLY A 89 7.09 25.75 -18.74
CA GLY A 89 7.40 24.48 -19.40
C GLY A 89 7.12 23.30 -18.48
N ALA A 90 6.72 22.15 -19.02
CA ALA A 90 6.62 20.92 -18.24
C ALA A 90 8.01 20.50 -17.70
N GLY A 91 8.04 19.78 -16.58
CA GLY A 91 9.24 19.11 -16.11
C GLY A 91 9.69 18.02 -17.08
N GLY A 92 10.95 17.63 -16.95
CA GLY A 92 11.57 16.60 -17.76
C GLY A 92 11.44 15.21 -17.15
N THR A 93 12.25 14.27 -17.65
CA THR A 93 12.20 12.87 -17.19
C THR A 93 13.56 12.39 -16.69
N ILE A 94 13.53 11.57 -15.64
CA ILE A 94 14.69 10.83 -15.17
C ILE A 94 14.42 9.34 -15.34
N THR A 95 15.19 8.69 -16.21
CA THR A 95 15.03 7.27 -16.52
C THR A 95 16.22 6.50 -15.95
N MET A 96 15.94 5.54 -15.09
CA MET A 96 16.95 4.74 -14.40
C MET A 96 16.91 3.29 -14.91
N GLY A 97 17.95 2.87 -15.63
CA GLY A 97 18.21 1.47 -15.96
C GLY A 97 18.94 0.78 -14.82
N TRP A 98 18.36 0.80 -13.62
CA TRP A 98 19.02 0.40 -12.39
C TRP A 98 18.99 -1.10 -12.17
N ARG A 99 20.17 -1.74 -12.14
CA ARG A 99 20.30 -3.18 -11.86
C ARG A 99 20.68 -3.50 -10.41
N GLY A 100 20.88 -2.48 -9.59
CA GLY A 100 21.18 -2.62 -8.17
C GLY A 100 19.96 -3.02 -7.34
N ASN A 101 20.19 -3.33 -6.06
CA ASN A 101 19.14 -3.80 -5.15
C ASN A 101 18.66 -2.76 -4.13
N SER A 102 19.28 -1.58 -4.08
CA SER A 102 19.01 -0.52 -3.11
C SER A 102 18.93 0.85 -3.78
N THR A 103 18.29 1.82 -3.11
CA THR A 103 18.43 3.23 -3.48
C THR A 103 19.85 3.72 -3.16
N PRO A 104 20.49 4.50 -4.03
CA PRO A 104 21.76 5.15 -3.71
C PRO A 104 21.54 6.18 -2.60
N MET A 105 22.36 6.13 -1.55
CA MET A 105 22.38 7.18 -0.53
C MET A 105 22.93 8.48 -1.12
N GLY A 106 22.53 9.65 -0.60
CA GLY A 106 23.03 10.95 -1.05
C GLY A 106 22.49 11.44 -2.39
N LEU A 107 21.55 10.72 -3.03
CA LEU A 107 20.90 11.15 -4.26
C LEU A 107 19.66 12.01 -3.97
N GLY A 108 19.67 13.25 -4.45
CA GLY A 108 18.52 14.15 -4.53
C GLY A 108 17.99 14.23 -5.95
N ILE A 109 16.67 14.14 -6.12
CA ILE A 109 15.99 14.24 -7.42
C ILE A 109 14.99 15.40 -7.38
N GLN A 110 15.01 16.23 -8.42
CA GLN A 110 14.07 17.34 -8.60
C GLN A 110 13.42 17.30 -9.98
N LEU A 111 12.10 17.15 -10.00
CA LEU A 111 11.28 16.95 -11.20
C LEU A 111 10.19 18.03 -11.27
N ARG A 112 10.53 19.32 -11.33
CA ARG A 112 9.51 20.38 -11.25
C ARG A 112 9.07 20.89 -12.61
N GLY A 113 7.78 21.17 -12.75
CA GLY A 113 7.31 22.03 -13.82
C GLY A 113 7.74 23.48 -13.62
N GLY A 114 7.62 24.28 -14.67
CA GLY A 114 7.86 25.71 -14.65
C GLY A 114 6.98 26.38 -13.61
N ALA A 115 7.60 26.96 -12.59
CA ALA A 115 6.91 27.58 -11.47
C ALA A 115 6.60 29.06 -11.77
N ARG A 116 5.68 29.62 -10.98
CA ARG A 116 5.41 31.06 -10.96
C ARG A 116 6.60 31.80 -10.32
N PRO A 117 7.22 32.79 -10.99
CA PRO A 117 8.23 33.63 -10.34
C PRO A 117 7.59 34.46 -9.22
N VAL A 118 8.23 34.45 -8.05
CA VAL A 118 7.81 35.26 -6.90
C VAL A 118 8.00 36.74 -7.28
N GLY A 119 6.95 37.56 -7.16
CA GLY A 119 7.04 39.01 -7.37
C GLY A 119 6.45 39.53 -8.69
N GLN A 120 6.72 38.90 -9.84
CA GLN A 120 6.39 39.50 -11.15
C GLN A 120 4.92 39.35 -11.57
N CYS A 121 4.29 38.23 -11.24
CA CYS A 121 2.93 37.92 -11.68
C CYS A 121 1.84 38.32 -10.65
N HIS A 122 2.16 39.14 -9.63
CA HIS A 122 1.19 39.51 -8.58
C HIS A 122 0.13 40.52 -9.04
N GLN A 123 0.39 41.24 -10.13
CA GLN A 123 -0.56 42.21 -10.68
C GLN A 123 -1.66 41.56 -11.54
N LEU A 124 -1.54 40.26 -11.82
CA LEU A 124 -2.61 39.48 -12.43
C LEU A 124 -3.72 39.28 -11.40
N SER A 125 -4.84 39.97 -11.64
CA SER A 125 -6.04 39.95 -10.80
C SER A 125 -6.75 38.58 -10.78
N ASP A 126 -6.42 37.68 -11.71
CA ASP A 126 -6.96 36.32 -11.76
C ASP A 126 -5.91 35.26 -11.34
N PRO A 127 -5.94 34.79 -10.08
CA PRO A 127 -5.06 33.73 -9.60
C PRO A 127 -5.31 32.36 -10.29
N VAL A 128 -6.48 32.16 -10.88
CA VAL A 128 -6.85 30.91 -11.56
C VAL A 128 -6.04 30.76 -12.86
N SER A 129 -5.93 31.84 -13.65
CA SER A 129 -5.15 31.86 -14.89
C SER A 129 -3.66 31.53 -14.67
N VAL A 130 -3.07 31.97 -13.56
CA VAL A 130 -1.65 31.69 -13.24
C VAL A 130 -1.43 30.25 -12.80
N THR A 131 -2.42 29.62 -12.15
CA THR A 131 -2.33 28.21 -11.74
C THR A 131 -2.34 27.29 -12.96
N TYR A 132 -3.18 27.60 -13.97
CA TYR A 132 -3.18 26.87 -15.24
C TYR A 132 -1.94 27.10 -16.10
N ALA A 133 -1.24 28.22 -15.89
CA ALA A 133 0.01 28.50 -16.56
C ALA A 133 1.19 27.71 -15.97
N GLN A 134 1.05 27.08 -14.80
CA GLN A 134 2.14 26.30 -14.22
C GLN A 134 2.43 25.04 -15.06
N GLY A 135 3.71 24.76 -15.30
CA GLY A 135 4.11 23.50 -15.94
C GLY A 135 3.80 22.30 -15.06
N GLN A 136 3.46 21.16 -15.67
CA GLN A 136 3.33 19.90 -14.94
C GLN A 136 4.70 19.43 -14.43
N ASP A 137 4.72 18.79 -13.27
CA ASP A 137 5.93 18.16 -12.74
C ASP A 137 6.41 17.02 -13.64
N GLY A 138 7.72 16.81 -13.62
CA GLY A 138 8.37 15.75 -14.38
C GLY A 138 8.09 14.36 -13.80
N SER A 139 8.64 13.33 -14.44
CA SER A 139 8.49 11.95 -13.96
C SER A 139 9.84 11.25 -13.80
N SER A 140 9.87 10.29 -12.88
CA SER A 140 10.99 9.35 -12.78
C SER A 140 10.49 7.93 -13.04
N LEU A 141 11.19 7.23 -13.92
CA LEU A 141 10.78 5.93 -14.44
C LEU A 141 11.96 4.97 -14.43
N SER A 142 11.67 3.67 -14.33
CA SER A 142 12.67 2.65 -14.62
C SER A 142 12.75 2.43 -16.13
N ALA A 143 13.97 2.38 -16.68
CA ALA A 143 14.20 2.02 -18.09
C ALA A 143 14.02 0.51 -18.34
N ILE A 144 14.06 -0.29 -17.28
CA ILE A 144 13.98 -1.75 -17.36
C ILE A 144 12.80 -2.26 -16.52
N SER A 145 12.26 -3.41 -16.90
CA SER A 145 11.23 -4.08 -16.10
C SER A 145 11.82 -4.47 -14.76
N CYS A 146 11.13 -4.10 -13.68
CA CYS A 146 11.56 -4.47 -12.35
C CYS A 146 11.21 -5.94 -12.08
N PRO A 147 11.94 -6.66 -11.22
CA PRO A 147 11.48 -7.96 -10.76
C PRO A 147 10.14 -7.83 -10.02
N LEU A 148 9.38 -8.93 -9.94
CA LEU A 148 8.11 -8.98 -9.21
C LEU A 148 8.24 -8.43 -7.78
N GLY A 149 7.29 -7.61 -7.35
CA GLY A 149 7.30 -6.97 -6.04
C GLY A 149 8.28 -5.80 -5.90
N ARG A 150 8.83 -5.29 -7.01
CA ARG A 150 9.69 -4.11 -6.99
C ARG A 150 9.14 -3.05 -7.94
N GLY A 151 9.28 -1.79 -7.55
CA GLY A 151 8.77 -0.67 -8.33
C GLY A 151 9.62 0.59 -8.18
N GLY A 152 9.23 1.61 -8.95
CA GLY A 152 9.90 2.90 -9.00
C GLY A 152 11.19 2.89 -9.84
N PRO A 153 11.89 4.03 -9.92
CA PRO A 153 13.06 4.19 -10.80
C PRO A 153 14.23 3.28 -10.42
N PHE A 154 14.36 2.89 -9.15
CA PHE A 154 15.46 2.04 -8.68
C PHE A 154 15.07 0.57 -8.46
N CYS A 155 13.90 0.13 -8.96
CA CYS A 155 13.40 -1.23 -8.75
C CYS A 155 13.61 -1.74 -7.31
N VAL A 156 13.29 -0.90 -6.33
CA VAL A 156 13.39 -1.26 -4.92
C VAL A 156 12.17 -2.09 -4.52
N ARG A 157 12.31 -2.89 -3.46
CA ARG A 157 11.19 -3.67 -2.93
C ARG A 157 10.06 -2.71 -2.57
N CYS A 158 8.84 -3.06 -2.98
CA CYS A 158 7.69 -2.29 -2.58
C CYS A 158 7.55 -2.30 -1.05
N PRO A 159 7.30 -1.14 -0.42
CA PRO A 159 7.08 -1.06 1.02
C PRO A 159 5.95 -1.98 1.49
N GLN A 160 5.92 -2.24 2.79
CA GLN A 160 4.84 -2.97 3.44
C GLN A 160 3.48 -2.35 3.12
N GLY A 161 2.53 -3.18 2.65
CA GLY A 161 1.21 -2.71 2.21
C GLY A 161 1.18 -2.13 0.79
N MET A 162 2.25 -2.33 0.02
CA MET A 162 2.27 -2.07 -1.40
C MET A 162 2.73 -3.30 -2.21
N TRP A 163 2.39 -3.31 -3.50
CA TRP A 163 2.67 -4.41 -4.41
C TRP A 163 2.98 -3.92 -5.83
N SER A 164 3.63 -4.75 -6.65
CA SER A 164 3.88 -4.46 -8.08
C SER A 164 4.04 -5.75 -8.89
N HIS A 165 3.56 -5.72 -10.13
CA HIS A 165 3.75 -6.81 -11.11
C HIS A 165 5.10 -6.76 -11.83
N GLY A 166 5.99 -5.82 -11.49
CA GLY A 166 7.32 -5.72 -12.08
C GLY A 166 7.31 -5.26 -13.54
N VAL A 167 6.31 -4.49 -13.99
CA VAL A 167 6.33 -3.95 -15.36
C VAL A 167 7.24 -2.72 -15.44
N THR A 168 7.77 -2.42 -16.63
CA THR A 168 8.67 -1.26 -16.83
C THR A 168 7.98 0.04 -16.42
N GLY A 169 8.63 0.82 -15.56
CA GLY A 169 8.11 2.11 -15.09
C GLY A 169 6.96 2.00 -14.07
N GLU A 170 6.60 0.80 -13.61
CA GLU A 170 5.55 0.63 -12.60
C GLU A 170 5.98 1.22 -11.26
N GLN A 171 5.07 1.98 -10.64
CA GLN A 171 5.18 2.36 -9.24
C GLN A 171 4.56 1.27 -8.36
N CYS A 172 4.91 1.25 -7.08
CA CYS A 172 4.28 0.36 -6.13
C CYS A 172 2.83 0.80 -5.87
N ASN A 173 1.88 -0.09 -6.08
CA ASN A 173 0.46 0.13 -5.87
C ASN A 173 0.07 -0.22 -4.42
N VAL A 174 -0.91 0.49 -3.85
CA VAL A 174 -1.40 0.21 -2.50
C VAL A 174 -2.21 -1.09 -2.50
N CYS A 175 -2.03 -1.91 -1.46
CA CYS A 175 -2.85 -3.10 -1.24
C CYS A 175 -4.18 -2.73 -0.55
N GLU A 176 -5.29 -3.34 -0.96
CA GLU A 176 -6.63 -3.06 -0.42
C GLU A 176 -7.30 -4.26 0.25
N ASN A 177 -6.60 -5.39 0.35
CA ASN A 177 -7.20 -6.66 0.73
C ASN A 177 -7.26 -6.94 2.25
N LYS A 178 -6.67 -6.08 3.10
CA LYS A 178 -6.72 -6.28 4.56
C LYS A 178 -8.02 -5.74 5.17
N PRO A 179 -8.56 -6.39 6.22
CA PRO A 179 -9.65 -5.84 7.01
C PRO A 179 -9.19 -4.67 7.90
N GLU A 180 -10.15 -4.02 8.57
CA GLU A 180 -9.93 -2.84 9.42
C GLU A 180 -8.91 -3.10 10.54
N PHE A 181 -9.06 -4.21 11.28
CA PHE A 181 -8.21 -4.56 12.43
C PHE A 181 -7.05 -5.49 12.06
N ALA A 182 -6.38 -5.17 10.95
CA ALA A 182 -5.21 -5.89 10.47
C ALA A 182 -4.11 -4.94 10.00
N TYR A 183 -2.89 -5.47 9.90
CA TYR A 183 -1.74 -4.80 9.31
C TYR A 183 -1.06 -5.72 8.29
N TYR A 184 -0.54 -5.14 7.21
CA TYR A 184 0.25 -5.88 6.23
C TYR A 184 1.55 -6.36 6.87
N THR A 185 2.15 -7.47 6.42
CA THR A 185 3.35 -8.04 7.10
C THR A 185 4.58 -8.18 6.22
N HIS A 186 4.42 -8.11 4.90
CA HIS A 186 5.51 -8.37 3.96
C HIS A 186 5.76 -7.17 3.05
N GLU A 187 7.03 -6.92 2.77
CA GLU A 187 7.49 -6.06 1.68
C GLU A 187 7.63 -6.87 0.39
N GLY A 188 7.67 -6.16 -0.73
CA GLY A 188 8.02 -6.74 -2.02
C GLY A 188 6.99 -7.75 -2.54
N VAL A 189 5.70 -7.49 -2.31
CA VAL A 189 4.63 -8.39 -2.74
C VAL A 189 4.36 -8.22 -4.24
N SER A 190 4.24 -9.33 -4.96
CA SER A 190 4.05 -9.35 -6.41
C SER A 190 2.60 -9.29 -6.90
N SER A 191 1.65 -9.17 -5.98
CA SER A 191 0.21 -9.26 -6.25
C SER A 191 -0.57 -8.36 -5.30
N GLN A 192 -1.76 -7.93 -5.74
CA GLN A 192 -2.69 -7.14 -4.92
C GLN A 192 -3.14 -7.83 -3.60
N TRP A 193 -2.92 -9.13 -3.47
CA TRP A 193 -3.28 -9.93 -2.29
C TRP A 193 -2.16 -9.93 -1.27
N CYS A 194 -1.93 -8.78 -0.64
CA CYS A 194 -0.82 -8.60 0.26
C CYS A 194 -1.00 -9.39 1.56
N PRO A 195 0.02 -10.12 2.04
CA PRO A 195 -0.04 -10.80 3.32
C PRO A 195 -0.30 -9.80 4.45
N TYR A 196 -1.25 -10.15 5.32
CA TYR A 196 -1.59 -9.38 6.50
C TYR A 196 -1.78 -10.31 7.70
N GLU A 197 -1.70 -9.72 8.89
CA GLU A 197 -1.99 -10.34 10.17
C GLU A 197 -2.99 -9.48 10.96
N CYS A 198 -3.71 -10.11 11.87
CA CYS A 198 -4.65 -9.41 12.73
C CYS A 198 -3.89 -8.64 13.82
N ASN A 199 -4.46 -7.51 14.26
CA ASN A 199 -3.90 -6.74 15.36
C ASN A 199 -3.77 -7.57 16.65
N ASP A 200 -2.86 -7.17 17.53
CA ASP A 200 -2.62 -7.84 18.81
C ASP A 200 -3.90 -7.98 19.64
N GLY A 201 -4.08 -9.15 20.25
CA GLY A 201 -5.27 -9.49 21.04
C GLY A 201 -6.42 -10.08 20.23
N LEU A 202 -6.32 -10.13 18.90
CA LEU A 202 -7.25 -10.87 18.05
C LEU A 202 -6.75 -12.29 17.78
N PRO A 203 -7.65 -13.25 17.52
CA PRO A 203 -7.25 -14.57 17.05
C PRO A 203 -6.44 -14.48 15.75
N GLU A 204 -5.49 -15.40 15.57
CA GLU A 204 -4.69 -15.50 14.34
C GLU A 204 -5.55 -15.49 13.07
N ARG A 205 -5.04 -14.88 12.01
CA ARG A 205 -5.71 -14.80 10.70
C ARG A 205 -6.16 -16.16 10.17
N SER A 206 -5.39 -17.21 10.44
CA SER A 206 -5.71 -18.60 10.06
C SER A 206 -7.07 -19.07 10.58
N LYS A 207 -7.54 -18.51 11.71
CA LYS A 207 -8.84 -18.77 12.33
C LYS A 207 -9.82 -17.63 12.15
N ASN A 208 -9.33 -16.40 11.97
CA ASN A 208 -10.12 -15.16 11.89
C ASN A 208 -9.69 -14.34 10.67
N VAL A 209 -10.07 -14.78 9.47
CA VAL A 209 -9.61 -14.20 8.20
C VAL A 209 -9.94 -12.71 8.08
N ASP A 210 -11.09 -12.30 8.61
CA ASP A 210 -11.57 -10.92 8.59
C ASP A 210 -11.10 -10.10 9.80
N CYS A 211 -10.26 -10.68 10.66
CA CYS A 211 -9.74 -10.05 11.87
C CYS A 211 -10.83 -9.38 12.71
N LEU A 212 -11.97 -10.05 12.86
CA LEU A 212 -13.09 -9.55 13.64
C LEU A 212 -12.73 -9.48 15.12
N GLY A 213 -13.25 -8.46 15.81
CA GLY A 213 -13.20 -8.41 17.27
C GLY A 213 -13.91 -9.60 17.93
N ILE A 214 -13.71 -9.81 19.23
CA ILE A 214 -14.19 -10.99 19.98
C ILE A 214 -15.68 -11.28 19.71
N PHE A 215 -16.54 -10.27 19.79
CA PHE A 215 -17.97 -10.44 19.54
C PHE A 215 -18.27 -10.74 18.06
N GLY A 216 -17.65 -10.00 17.13
CA GLY A 216 -17.80 -10.23 15.70
C GLY A 216 -17.38 -11.65 15.30
N PHE A 217 -16.27 -12.13 15.85
CA PHE A 217 -15.78 -13.48 15.64
C PHE A 217 -16.73 -14.54 16.20
N ALA A 218 -17.25 -14.35 17.43
CA ALA A 218 -18.23 -15.25 18.02
C ALA A 218 -19.53 -15.31 17.18
N PHE A 219 -20.01 -14.18 16.68
CA PHE A 219 -21.17 -14.14 15.80
C PHE A 219 -20.89 -14.79 14.44
N ALA A 220 -19.72 -14.56 13.84
CA ALA A 220 -19.31 -15.23 12.60
C ALA A 220 -19.24 -16.74 12.75
N LEU A 221 -18.74 -17.24 13.90
CA LEU A 221 -18.78 -18.68 14.21
C LEU A 221 -20.22 -19.21 14.27
N LEU A 222 -21.14 -18.50 14.91
CA LEU A 222 -22.55 -18.89 14.99
C LEU A 222 -23.28 -18.87 13.64
N GLN A 223 -22.82 -18.06 12.69
CA GLN A 223 -23.37 -18.03 11.33
C GLN A 223 -23.00 -19.27 10.51
N THR A 224 -21.99 -20.05 10.92
CA THR A 224 -21.69 -21.31 10.24
C THR A 224 -22.85 -22.31 10.45
N PRO A 225 -23.33 -22.99 9.40
CA PRO A 225 -24.46 -23.92 9.52
C PRO A 225 -24.24 -25.00 10.58
N SER A 226 -23.00 -25.47 10.74
CA SER A 226 -22.61 -26.47 11.74
C SER A 226 -22.74 -25.95 13.16
N ALA A 227 -22.28 -24.72 13.45
CA ALA A 227 -22.43 -24.12 14.77
C ALA A 227 -23.91 -23.83 15.07
N ALA A 228 -24.65 -23.31 14.11
CA ALA A 228 -26.08 -23.07 14.24
C ALA A 228 -26.84 -24.36 14.57
N LEU A 229 -26.56 -25.45 13.85
CA LEU A 229 -27.15 -26.78 14.13
C LEU A 229 -26.74 -27.32 15.50
N THR A 230 -25.50 -27.12 15.92
CA THR A 230 -25.02 -27.57 17.24
C THR A 230 -25.75 -26.83 18.36
N VAL A 231 -25.84 -25.49 18.26
CA VAL A 231 -26.58 -24.67 19.21
C VAL A 231 -28.06 -25.03 19.23
N LEU A 232 -28.69 -25.19 18.06
CA LEU A 232 -30.08 -25.62 17.94
C LEU A 232 -30.29 -27.01 18.57
N SER A 233 -29.39 -27.96 18.31
CA SER A 233 -29.46 -29.31 18.88
C SER A 233 -29.34 -29.28 20.40
N TYR A 234 -28.49 -28.41 20.95
CA TYR A 234 -28.35 -28.21 22.39
C TYR A 234 -29.63 -27.65 23.00
N PHE A 235 -30.23 -26.62 22.38
CA PHE A 235 -31.51 -26.07 22.83
C PHE A 235 -32.65 -27.10 22.73
N LEU A 236 -32.72 -27.87 21.65
CA LEU A 236 -33.70 -28.95 21.50
C LEU A 236 -33.50 -30.03 22.57
N PHE A 237 -32.25 -30.40 22.88
CA PHE A 237 -31.92 -31.37 23.91
C PHE A 237 -32.34 -30.88 25.30
N VAL A 238 -32.02 -29.62 25.65
CA VAL A 238 -32.44 -28.99 26.91
C VAL A 238 -33.98 -28.88 27.01
N ALA A 239 -34.66 -28.53 25.92
CA ALA A 239 -36.12 -28.49 25.85
C ALA A 239 -36.72 -29.88 26.07
N LEU A 240 -36.18 -30.91 25.44
CA LEU A 240 -36.63 -32.30 25.62
C LEU A 240 -36.45 -32.78 27.06
N ILE A 241 -35.32 -32.47 27.70
CA ILE A 241 -35.09 -32.79 29.13
C ILE A 241 -36.13 -32.06 30.01
N SER A 242 -36.38 -30.78 29.74
CA SER A 242 -37.30 -29.96 30.53
C SER A 242 -38.75 -30.45 30.42
N VAL A 243 -39.19 -30.84 29.21
CA VAL A 243 -40.51 -31.44 28.99
C VAL A 243 -40.60 -32.79 29.69
N ARG A 244 -39.55 -33.61 29.64
CA ARG A 244 -39.53 -34.93 30.31
C ARG A 244 -39.56 -34.81 31.84
N GLY A 245 -38.94 -33.78 32.40
CA GLY A 245 -39.05 -33.42 33.83
C GLY A 245 -40.48 -33.07 34.22
N SER A 246 -41.12 -32.17 33.45
CA SER A 246 -42.53 -31.79 33.67
C SER A 246 -43.51 -32.97 33.48
N TRP A 247 -43.25 -33.83 32.51
CA TRP A 247 -44.01 -35.07 32.30
C TRP A 247 -43.82 -36.06 33.44
N LYS A 248 -42.61 -36.20 34.00
CA LYS A 248 -42.38 -37.02 35.19
C LYS A 248 -43.19 -36.54 36.38
N ASP A 249 -43.35 -35.23 36.57
CA ASP A 249 -44.15 -34.68 37.66
C ASP A 249 -45.67 -34.79 37.41
N ARG A 250 -46.11 -34.69 36.14
CA ARG A 250 -47.51 -34.97 35.78
C ARG A 250 -47.88 -36.46 35.86
N LEU A 251 -46.99 -37.38 35.45
CA LEU A 251 -47.19 -38.82 35.62
C LEU A 251 -47.17 -39.25 37.08
N ARG A 252 -46.35 -38.60 37.93
CA ARG A 252 -46.37 -38.85 39.38
C ARG A 252 -47.70 -38.45 40.03
N LYS A 253 -48.38 -37.42 39.51
CA LYS A 253 -49.75 -37.05 39.93
C LYS A 253 -50.82 -38.01 39.41
N PHE A 254 -50.63 -38.61 38.23
CA PHE A 254 -51.60 -39.52 37.62
C PHE A 254 -51.49 -40.97 38.14
N LEU A 255 -50.32 -41.39 38.62
CA LEU A 255 -50.08 -42.73 39.17
C LEU A 255 -50.24 -42.83 40.70
N SER A 256 -50.83 -41.82 41.34
CA SER A 256 -51.23 -41.88 42.76
C SER A 256 -52.56 -42.63 42.96
N ILE A 257 -52.64 -43.87 42.46
CA ILE A 257 -53.65 -44.86 42.88
C ILE A 257 -52.89 -46.13 43.28
N ARG A 258 -52.77 -46.30 44.60
CA ARG A 258 -52.83 -47.55 45.40
C ARG A 258 -51.86 -48.68 45.04
N ASP A 259 -50.74 -48.77 45.75
CA ASP A 259 -50.46 -49.68 46.89
C ASP A 259 -49.72 -50.97 46.39
N PRO A 260 -49.26 -51.91 47.24
CA PRO A 260 -47.89 -51.92 47.75
C PRO A 260 -47.27 -53.32 47.64
N PHE A 261 -46.07 -53.53 47.06
CA PHE A 261 -45.44 -54.85 47.24
C PHE A 261 -43.92 -54.80 47.30
N GLU A 262 -43.47 -55.16 48.50
CA GLU A 262 -42.27 -55.89 48.91
C GLU A 262 -41.14 -56.14 47.91
N SER A 263 -39.96 -55.69 48.35
CA SER A 263 -38.65 -56.35 48.36
C SER A 263 -38.20 -57.17 47.14
N PHE A 264 -37.09 -56.74 46.53
CA PHE A 264 -35.93 -57.62 46.37
C PHE A 264 -34.66 -56.80 46.18
N ILE A 265 -33.67 -57.03 47.04
CA ILE A 265 -32.29 -56.53 46.91
C ILE A 265 -31.57 -57.39 45.87
N PRO A 266 -30.75 -56.78 44.99
CA PRO A 266 -29.41 -57.31 44.85
C PRO A 266 -28.33 -56.24 45.03
N ARG A 267 -27.25 -56.72 45.67
CA ARG A 267 -25.97 -56.06 45.91
C ARG A 267 -25.26 -55.66 44.61
N ALA A 268 -24.56 -54.53 44.74
CA ALA A 268 -23.22 -54.20 44.26
C ALA A 268 -22.90 -54.34 42.76
N SER A 269 -22.51 -53.21 42.17
CA SER A 269 -21.19 -53.13 41.53
C SER A 269 -20.64 -51.69 41.64
N SER A 270 -19.46 -51.59 42.24
CA SER A 270 -18.61 -50.42 42.18
C SER A 270 -18.12 -50.24 40.75
N PHE A 271 -18.36 -49.08 40.14
CA PHE A 271 -17.61 -48.69 38.95
C PHE A 271 -16.17 -48.35 39.36
N ARG A 272 -15.28 -49.33 39.17
CA ARG A 272 -13.83 -49.13 39.15
C ARG A 272 -13.46 -48.70 37.73
N PHE A 273 -12.79 -47.57 37.60
CA PHE A 273 -12.11 -47.19 36.36
C PHE A 273 -10.75 -47.89 36.34
N GLU A 274 -10.52 -48.72 35.33
CA GLU A 274 -9.18 -49.21 34.98
C GLU A 274 -8.45 -48.12 34.19
N LYS A 275 -7.14 -48.00 34.46
CA LYS A 275 -6.23 -46.99 33.92
C LYS A 275 -5.96 -47.14 32.40
N ASP A 276 -6.55 -48.16 31.78
CA ASP A 276 -6.11 -48.66 30.46
C ASP A 276 -7.06 -48.30 29.31
N LYS A 277 -7.98 -47.36 29.53
CA LYS A 277 -8.92 -46.85 28.49
C LYS A 277 -8.96 -45.32 28.41
N LEU A 278 -7.78 -44.69 28.37
CA LEU A 278 -7.63 -43.29 27.97
C LEU A 278 -7.05 -43.24 26.55
N PRO A 279 -7.67 -42.51 25.59
CA PRO A 279 -7.01 -42.23 24.32
C PRO A 279 -5.76 -41.39 24.58
N PHE A 280 -4.59 -41.96 24.26
CA PHE A 280 -3.32 -41.28 24.33
C PHE A 280 -3.32 -40.07 23.38
N HIS A 281 -3.30 -38.86 23.93
CA HIS A 281 -2.91 -37.68 23.18
C HIS A 281 -1.39 -37.73 22.95
N VAL A 282 -1.04 -38.08 21.71
CA VAL A 282 -0.01 -37.49 20.84
C VAL A 282 1.18 -36.82 21.55
N CYS A 283 2.32 -37.49 21.45
CA CYS A 283 3.66 -36.93 21.65
C CYS A 283 4.00 -35.99 20.48
N ARG A 284 4.47 -34.76 20.76
CA ARG A 284 5.16 -33.91 19.78
C ARG A 284 6.66 -34.12 19.97
N VAL A 285 7.29 -34.73 18.98
CA VAL A 285 8.75 -34.77 18.82
C VAL A 285 9.14 -33.63 17.89
N PHE A 286 10.07 -32.78 18.31
CA PHE A 286 10.75 -31.84 17.43
C PHE A 286 12.06 -32.46 16.97
N LEU A 287 12.24 -32.58 15.66
CA LEU A 287 13.55 -32.82 15.05
C LEU A 287 13.94 -31.54 14.32
N TYR A 288 15.06 -30.97 14.72
CA TYR A 288 15.75 -29.89 14.02
C TYR A 288 16.59 -30.48 12.89
N GLY A 289 16.52 -29.84 11.72
CA GLY A 289 17.43 -29.98 10.59
C GLY A 289 17.61 -28.61 9.97
#